data_AF-A0A8S2WAZ8-F1
#
_entry.id   AF-A0A8S2WAZ8-F1
#
_cell.length_a   1.000
_cell.length_b   1.000
_cell.length_c   1.000
_cell.angle_alpha   90.00
_cell.angle_beta   90.00
_cell.angle_gamma   90.00
#
_symmetry.space_group_name_H-M   'P 1'
#
loop_
_entity.id
_entity.type
_entity.pdbx_description
1 polymer ?
#
loop_
_entity_poly.entity_id
_entity_poly.type
_entity_poly.pdbx_seq_one_letter_code
_entity_poly.pdbx_strand_id
1 'polypeptide(L)' 'MIRTQGLVHDENFRPIDAIVLLGEPIQWERSLQVIIDLLLTDGNPAIVPETST' A
#
# COMPACT_ATOMS: atom_id res chain seq x y z
N MET A 1 5.06 -14.26 -20.55
CA MET A 1 4.95 -12.87 -21.03
C MET A 1 3.63 -12.29 -20.54
N ILE A 2 3.59 -11.84 -19.28
CA ILE A 2 2.43 -11.12 -18.74
C ILE A 2 2.67 -9.64 -19.02
N ARG A 3 1.74 -9.03 -19.75
CA ARG A 3 1.74 -7.59 -20.00
C ARG A 3 1.52 -6.88 -18.67
N THR A 4 2.53 -6.17 -18.18
CA THR A 4 2.34 -5.10 -17.20
C THR A 4 1.56 -4.00 -17.91
N GLN A 5 0.24 -4.16 -17.97
CA GLN A 5 -0.66 -3.03 -18.25
C GLN A 5 -0.31 -1.99 -17.20
N GLY A 6 0.15 -0.83 -17.68
CA GLY A 6 0.64 0.25 -16.84
C GLY A 6 -0.27 0.41 -15.64
N LEU A 7 0.31 0.29 -14.46
CA LEU A 7 -0.31 0.76 -13.23
C LEU A 7 -0.82 2.14 -13.58
N VAL A 8 -2.15 2.32 -13.57
CA VAL A 8 -2.75 3.63 -13.76
C VAL A 8 -2.20 4.45 -12.60
N HIS A 9 -1.14 5.18 -12.88
CA HIS A 9 -0.59 6.16 -11.96
C HIS A 9 -1.63 7.27 -12.00
N ASP A 10 -2.63 7.16 -11.13
CA ASP A 10 -3.55 8.23 -10.91
C ASP A 10 -2.72 9.36 -10.30
N GLU A 11 -2.30 10.30 -11.14
CA GLU A 11 -1.52 11.48 -10.73
C GLU A 11 -2.24 12.29 -9.63
N ASN A 12 -3.55 12.05 -9.45
CA ASN A 12 -4.35 12.70 -8.41
C ASN A 12 -4.47 11.87 -7.13
N PHE A 13 -3.91 10.65 -7.06
CA PHE A 13 -3.88 9.88 -5.82
C PHE A 13 -2.93 10.54 -4.84
N ARG A 14 -3.50 11.21 -3.83
CA ARG A 14 -2.72 11.79 -2.74
C ARG A 14 -2.29 10.70 -1.77
N PRO A 15 -1.09 10.80 -1.19
CA PRO A 15 -0.65 9.90 -0.13
C PRO A 15 -1.66 9.81 1.01
N ILE A 16 -1.74 8.65 1.63
CA ILE A 16 -2.64 8.39 2.76
C ILE A 16 -2.01 8.94 4.05
N ASP A 17 -2.66 9.94 4.65
CA ASP A 17 -2.15 10.61 5.86
C ASP A 17 -2.40 9.82 7.17
N ALA A 18 -3.45 8.99 7.22
CA ALA A 18 -3.83 8.28 8.43
C ALA A 18 -4.59 6.97 8.15
N ILE A 19 -4.40 5.99 9.04
CA ILE A 19 -5.12 4.71 9.05
C ILE A 19 -5.93 4.62 10.35
N VAL A 20 -7.22 4.28 10.24
CA VAL A 20 -8.10 4.07 11.40
C VAL A 20 -8.60 2.63 11.41
N LEU A 21 -8.28 1.91 12.50
CA LEU A 21 -8.83 0.59 12.78
C LEU A 21 -10.07 0.74 13.65
N LEU A 22 -11.25 0.45 13.09
CA LEU A 22 -12.53 0.52 13.80
C LEU A 22 -12.78 -0.70 14.70
N GLY A 23 -11.88 -1.67 14.70
CA GLY A 23 -11.93 -2.91 15.47
C GLY A 23 -10.96 -3.95 14.92
N GLU A 24 -11.13 -5.19 15.36
CA GLU A 24 -10.31 -6.33 14.93
C GLU A 24 -10.70 -6.75 13.49
N PRO A 25 -9.78 -6.70 12.50
CA PRO A 25 -10.04 -7.22 11.18
C PRO A 25 -10.19 -8.74 11.20
N ILE A 26 -11.09 -9.28 10.39
CA ILE A 26 -11.32 -10.74 10.25
C ILE A 26 -10.06 -11.45 9.69
N GLN A 27 -9.23 -10.73 8.94
CA GLN A 27 -8.01 -11.24 8.30
C GLN A 27 -6.83 -10.33 8.65
N TRP A 28 -6.29 -10.55 9.86
CA TRP A 28 -5.19 -9.78 10.42
C TRP A 28 -3.94 -9.76 9.53
N GLU A 29 -3.54 -10.91 8.98
CA GLU A 29 -2.37 -10.99 8.09
C GLU A 29 -2.48 -10.01 6.92
N ARG A 30 -3.59 -10.04 6.18
CA ARG A 30 -3.80 -9.15 5.04
C ARG A 30 -3.90 -7.68 5.44
N SER A 31 -4.54 -7.39 6.57
CA SER A 31 -4.70 -6.03 7.06
C SER A 31 -3.36 -5.45 7.48
N LEU A 32 -2.54 -6.24 8.18
CA LEU A 32 -1.19 -5.84 8.57
C LEU A 32 -0.26 -5.65 7.37
N GLN A 33 -0.33 -6.52 6.35
CA GLN A 33 0.45 -6.35 5.12
C GLN A 33 0.19 -4.98 4.47
N VAL A 34 -1.08 -4.59 4.30
CA VAL A 34 -1.44 -3.28 3.72
C VAL A 34 -0.99 -2.12 4.61
N ILE A 35 -1.15 -2.24 5.93
CA ILE A 35 -0.71 -1.20 6.88
C ILE A 35 0.81 -1.02 6.79
N ILE A 36 1.56 -2.12 6.79
CA ILE A 36 3.02 -2.09 6.70
C ILE A 36 3.47 -1.51 5.36
N ASP A 37 2.88 -1.97 4.25
CA ASP A 37 3.20 -1.45 2.91
C ASP A 37 2.98 0.07 2.83
N LEU A 38 1.88 0.59 3.39
CA LEU A 38 1.61 2.03 3.43
C LEU A 38 2.61 2.78 4.33
N LEU A 39 3.02 2.21 5.46
CA LEU A 39 4.03 2.82 6.32
C LEU A 39 5.41 2.85 5.65
N LEU A 40 5.75 1.84 4.86
CA LEU A 40 7.04 1.76 4.14
C LEU A 40 7.07 2.63 2.87
N THR A 41 5.90 3.03 2.36
CA THR A 41 5.76 3.79 1.11
C THR A 41 5.33 5.25 1.33
N ASP A 42 5.41 5.75 2.56
CA ASP A 42 4.96 7.10 2.95
C ASP A 42 3.53 7.39 2.48
N GLY A 43 2.64 6.40 2.66
CA GLY A 43 1.24 6.48 2.28
C GLY A 43 0.96 6.33 0.78
N ASN A 44 1.96 5.98 -0.06
CA ASN A 44 1.79 5.78 -1.50
C ASN A 44 1.89 4.29 -1.92
N PRO A 45 0.75 3.58 -2.08
CA PRO A 45 0.75 2.15 -2.42
C PRO A 45 1.25 1.84 -3.84
N ALA A 46 1.52 2.84 -4.69
CA ALA A 46 2.10 2.65 -6.02
C ALA A 46 3.63 2.53 -6.00
N ILE A 47 4.27 2.89 -4.89
CA ILE A 47 5.72 2.75 -4.70
C ILE A 47 6.01 1.31 -4.28
N VAL A 48 6.98 0.67 -4.93
CA VAL A 48 7.48 -0.62 -4.47
C VAL A 48 8.45 -0.35 -3.31
N PRO A 49 8.24 -0.94 -2.11
CA PRO A 49 9.13 -0.75 -0.97
C PRO A 49 10.56 -1.18 -1.32
N GLU A 50 11.55 -0.35 -1.00
CA GLU A 50 12.95 -0.68 -1.24
C GLU A 50 13.40 -1.75 -0.24
N THR A 51 13.63 -2.97 -0.73
CA THR A 51 14.20 -4.04 0.10
C THR A 51 15.69 -3.80 0.26
N SER A 52 16.11 -3.40 1.46
CA SER A 52 17.52 -3.25 1.82
C SER A 52 18.28 -4.56 1.56
N THR A 53 19.16 -4.55 0.56
CA THR A 53 20.11 -5.63 0.22
C THR A 53 21.27 -5.67 1.21
#